data_AF-A0A383D1R0-F1
#
_entry.id   AF-A0A383D1R0-F1
#
_cell.length_a   1.000
_cell.length_b   1.000
_cell.length_c   1.000
_cell.angle_alpha   90.00
_cell.angle_beta   90.00
_cell.angle_gamma   90.00
#
_symmetry.space_group_name_H-M   'P 1'
#
loop_
_entity.id
_entity.type
_entity.pdbx_description
1 polymer ?
#
loop_
_entity_poly.entity_id
_entity_poly.type
_entity_poly.pdbx_seq_one_letter_code
_entity_poly.pdbx_strand_id
1 'polypeptide(L)'
;MSEGTDNALLERFEQEVWSKVPHLEEGSETKVVNATPLVDMTADFKECAKSVFKLDLDNADLKVFGKMDSTLLTGSIKVRPAANIIHDAIVTGKLKSGQTVIEATSGNFGIALGLLSKLGLNVIALVS
;
A
#
# COMPACT_ATOMS: atom_id res chain seq x y z
N MET A 1 -15.18 10.76 18.06
CA MET A 1 -15.01 11.53 16.82
C MET A 1 -14.65 12.95 17.23
N SER A 2 -13.51 13.47 16.78
CA SER A 2 -13.01 14.79 17.18
C SER A 2 -13.74 15.92 16.44
N GLU A 3 -13.97 17.04 17.13
CA GLU A 3 -14.37 18.28 16.49
C GLU A 3 -13.32 18.66 15.44
N GLY A 4 -13.69 18.60 14.15
CA GLY A 4 -12.82 19.00 13.04
C GLY A 4 -12.52 17.94 11.99
N THR A 5 -12.95 16.68 12.18
CA THR A 5 -12.86 15.64 11.14
C THR A 5 -13.81 15.92 9.98
N ASP A 6 -13.31 15.81 8.75
CA ASP A 6 -14.15 15.84 7.54
C ASP A 6 -14.73 14.45 7.30
N ASN A 7 -15.91 14.19 7.86
CA ASN A 7 -16.54 12.86 7.81
C ASN A 7 -16.90 12.41 6.38
N ALA A 8 -17.24 13.35 5.49
CA ALA A 8 -17.59 13.02 4.11
C ALA A 8 -16.34 12.63 3.28
N LEU A 9 -15.19 13.24 3.56
CA LEU A 9 -13.92 12.79 3.01
C LEU A 9 -13.51 11.43 3.60
N LEU A 10 -13.65 11.24 4.92
CA LEU A 10 -13.30 9.99 5.59
C LEU A 10 -14.09 8.81 5.04
N GLU A 11 -15.41 8.93 4.93
CA GLU A 11 -16.27 7.85 4.43
C GLU A 11 -15.89 7.45 2.99
N ARG A 12 -15.67 8.42 2.11
CA ARG A 12 -15.24 8.17 0.72
C ARG A 12 -13.84 7.52 0.68
N PHE A 13 -12.91 8.01 1.49
CA PHE A 13 -11.57 7.43 1.59
C PHE A 13 -11.63 5.98 2.07
N GLU A 14 -12.43 5.70 3.10
CA GLU A 14 -12.58 4.36 3.66
C GLU A 14 -13.17 3.39 2.63
N GLN A 15 -14.22 3.82 1.92
CA GLN A 15 -14.88 3.02 0.89
C GLN A 15 -14.00 2.78 -0.34
N GLU A 16 -13.33 3.82 -0.84
CA GLU A 16 -12.63 3.73 -2.13
C GLU A 16 -11.19 3.23 -2.02
N VAL A 17 -10.51 3.52 -0.91
CA VAL A 17 -9.07 3.26 -0.70
C VAL A 17 -8.84 2.29 0.45
N TRP A 18 -9.24 2.64 1.68
CA TRP A 18 -8.89 1.87 2.88
C TRP A 18 -9.37 0.42 2.82
N SER A 19 -10.60 0.21 2.36
CA SER A 19 -11.23 -1.11 2.20
C SER A 19 -10.50 -2.06 1.23
N LYS A 20 -9.55 -1.55 0.44
CA LYS A 20 -8.79 -2.30 -0.57
C LYS A 20 -7.30 -2.41 -0.25
N VAL A 21 -6.85 -1.78 0.83
CA VAL A 21 -5.44 -1.75 1.24
C VAL A 21 -5.27 -2.62 2.48
N PRO A 22 -4.21 -3.45 2.56
CA PRO A 22 -3.96 -4.19 3.78
C PRO A 22 -3.64 -3.28 4.97
N HIS A 23 -4.40 -3.46 6.04
CA HIS A 23 -4.28 -2.70 7.29
C HIS A 23 -4.65 -3.59 8.48
N LEU A 24 -4.40 -3.08 9.69
CA LEU A 24 -4.81 -3.71 10.94
C LEU A 24 -6.21 -3.22 11.30
N GLU A 25 -7.10 -4.15 11.63
CA GLU A 25 -8.36 -3.84 12.30
C GLU A 25 -8.26 -4.29 13.76
N GLU A 26 -8.51 -3.36 14.68
CA GLU A 26 -8.61 -3.65 16.11
C GLU A 26 -10.07 -3.99 16.46
N GLY A 27 -10.28 -5.22 16.90
CA GLY A 27 -11.55 -5.72 17.44
C GLY A 27 -11.31 -6.47 18.75
N SER A 28 -11.89 -7.66 18.90
CA SER A 28 -11.54 -8.57 20.00
C SER A 28 -10.12 -9.11 19.89
N GLU A 29 -9.60 -9.22 18.66
CA GLU A 29 -8.21 -9.56 18.33
C GLU A 29 -7.75 -8.67 17.18
N THR A 30 -6.46 -8.31 17.17
CA THR A 30 -5.84 -7.59 16.05
C THR A 30 -5.70 -8.53 14.86
N LYS A 31 -6.34 -8.21 13.73
CA LYS A 31 -6.25 -8.98 12.48
C LYS A 31 -5.74 -8.12 11.33
N VAL A 32 -4.98 -8.73 10.43
CA VAL A 32 -4.64 -8.13 9.14
C VAL A 32 -5.79 -8.38 8.17
N VAL A 33 -6.41 -7.33 7.67
CA VAL A 33 -7.40 -7.42 6.57
C VAL A 33 -6.75 -7.11 5.23
N ASN A 34 -7.38 -7.55 4.14
CA ASN A 34 -6.92 -7.32 2.76
C ASN A 34 -5.46 -7.72 2.51
N ALA A 35 -4.97 -8.76 3.19
CA ALA A 35 -3.61 -9.23 3.04
C ALA A 35 -3.32 -9.68 1.61
N THR A 36 -2.17 -9.27 1.08
CA THR A 36 -1.67 -9.76 -0.21
C THR A 36 -1.24 -11.23 -0.11
N PRO A 37 -1.26 -11.99 -1.21
CA PRO A 37 -0.93 -13.40 -1.14
C PRO A 37 0.55 -13.62 -0.80
N LEU A 38 0.81 -14.69 -0.06
CA LEU A 38 2.14 -15.24 0.17
C LEU A 38 2.30 -16.44 -0.76
N VAL A 39 3.09 -16.31 -1.82
CA VAL A 39 3.21 -17.30 -2.88
C VAL A 39 4.52 -18.06 -2.69
N ASP A 40 4.47 -19.38 -2.75
CA ASP A 40 5.69 -20.21 -2.79
C ASP A 40 6.37 -20.04 -4.15
N MET A 41 7.58 -19.50 -4.14
CA MET A 41 8.41 -19.23 -5.32
C MET A 41 9.67 -20.11 -5.33
N THR A 42 9.69 -21.17 -4.53
CA THR A 42 10.89 -22.00 -4.34
C THR A 42 11.36 -22.62 -5.66
N ALA A 43 10.43 -23.08 -6.50
CA ALA A 43 10.76 -23.64 -7.81
C ALA A 43 11.39 -22.59 -8.74
N ASP A 44 10.73 -21.43 -8.90
CA ASP A 44 11.22 -20.32 -9.73
C ASP A 44 12.60 -19.83 -9.26
N PHE A 45 12.81 -19.77 -7.94
CA PHE A 45 14.08 -19.37 -7.34
C PHE A 45 15.20 -20.37 -7.67
N LYS A 46 14.95 -21.68 -7.51
CA LYS A 46 15.93 -22.73 -7.85
C LYS A 46 16.24 -22.72 -9.35
N GLU A 47 15.23 -22.54 -10.20
CA GLU A 47 15.41 -22.42 -11.65
C GLU A 47 16.26 -21.20 -12.02
N CYS A 48 15.99 -20.04 -11.42
CA CYS A 48 16.77 -18.81 -11.62
C CYS A 48 18.24 -18.99 -11.18
N ALA A 49 18.47 -19.58 -10.00
CA ALA A 49 19.82 -19.87 -9.50
C ALA A 49 20.61 -20.75 -10.49
N LYS A 50 19.98 -21.79 -11.05
CA LYS A 50 20.60 -22.71 -12.00
C LYS A 50 20.84 -22.07 -13.37
N SER A 51 19.86 -21.36 -13.91
CA SER A 51 19.92 -20.81 -15.27
C SER A 51 20.81 -19.57 -15.37
N VAL A 52 20.65 -18.63 -14.43
CA VAL A 52 21.33 -17.31 -14.45
C VAL A 52 22.67 -17.37 -13.75
N PHE A 53 22.74 -17.99 -12.56
CA PHE A 53 23.92 -17.97 -11.70
C PHE A 53 24.76 -19.25 -11.75
N LYS A 54 24.32 -20.26 -12.51
CA LYS A 54 24.97 -21.59 -12.60
C LYS A 54 25.15 -22.26 -11.24
N LEU A 55 24.23 -22.00 -10.30
CA LEU A 55 24.22 -22.55 -8.97
C LEU A 55 23.14 -23.63 -8.85
N ASP A 56 23.53 -24.86 -8.51
CA ASP A 56 22.61 -25.97 -8.29
C ASP A 56 22.14 -26.01 -6.84
N LEU A 57 20.84 -25.81 -6.64
CA LEU A 57 20.17 -25.81 -5.34
C LEU A 57 19.11 -26.93 -5.23
N ASP A 58 19.15 -27.93 -6.12
CA ASP A 58 18.12 -28.97 -6.19
C ASP A 58 18.00 -29.72 -4.85
N ASN A 59 19.14 -30.07 -4.25
CA ASN A 59 19.23 -30.76 -2.95
C ASN A 59 19.19 -29.83 -1.73
N ALA A 60 19.06 -28.51 -1.92
CA ALA A 60 18.98 -27.58 -0.80
C ALA A 60 17.61 -27.65 -0.12
N ASP A 61 17.61 -27.83 1.20
CA ASP A 61 16.41 -27.75 2.05
C ASP A 61 16.12 -26.28 2.39
N LEU A 62 15.32 -25.63 1.54
CA LEU A 62 14.93 -24.25 1.69
C LEU A 62 13.53 -24.02 1.12
N LYS A 63 12.87 -22.96 1.58
CA LYS A 63 11.66 -22.40 0.99
C LYS A 63 11.80 -20.91 0.78
N VAL A 64 11.33 -20.42 -0.36
CA VAL A 64 11.30 -19.00 -0.70
C VAL A 64 9.86 -18.59 -0.96
N PHE A 65 9.40 -17.56 -0.27
CA PHE A 65 8.06 -17.04 -0.44
C PHE A 65 8.10 -15.58 -0.88
N GLY A 66 7.27 -15.24 -1.86
CA GLY A 66 7.03 -13.87 -2.30
C GLY A 66 5.76 -13.30 -1.69
N LYS A 67 5.86 -12.15 -1.02
CA LYS A 67 4.69 -11.36 -0.59
C LYS A 67 4.31 -10.40 -1.72
N MET A 68 3.23 -10.73 -2.45
CA MET A 68 2.93 -10.10 -3.73
C MET A 68 2.20 -8.75 -3.58
N ASP A 69 2.92 -7.71 -3.18
CA ASP A 69 2.38 -6.35 -3.06
C ASP A 69 2.27 -5.62 -4.40
N SER A 70 2.77 -6.20 -5.49
CA SER A 70 2.60 -5.68 -6.85
C SER A 70 1.15 -5.71 -7.33
N THR A 71 0.29 -6.54 -6.72
CA THR A 71 -1.14 -6.65 -7.08
C THR A 71 -2.02 -5.61 -6.38
N LEU A 72 -1.43 -4.75 -5.54
CA LEU A 72 -2.16 -3.70 -4.85
C LEU A 72 -2.65 -2.61 -5.82
N LEU A 73 -3.63 -1.80 -5.39
CA LEU A 73 -4.36 -0.82 -6.21
C LEU A 73 -3.47 0.10 -7.08
N THR A 74 -2.26 0.43 -6.62
CA THR A 74 -1.30 1.30 -7.34
C THR A 74 -0.08 0.54 -7.85
N GLY A 75 -0.16 -0.79 -7.95
CA GLY A 75 0.90 -1.64 -8.49
C GLY A 75 2.14 -1.80 -7.59
N SER A 76 2.11 -1.33 -6.34
CA SER A 76 3.24 -1.47 -5.43
C SER A 76 2.88 -1.38 -3.96
N ILE A 77 3.84 -1.79 -3.12
CA ILE A 77 3.79 -1.69 -1.66
C ILE A 77 3.54 -0.27 -1.13
N LYS A 78 3.83 0.78 -1.93
CA LYS A 78 3.75 2.18 -1.49
C LYS A 78 2.32 2.65 -1.19
N VAL A 79 1.29 1.94 -1.65
CA VAL A 79 -0.09 2.24 -1.24
C VAL A 79 -0.31 2.03 0.26
N ARG A 80 0.43 1.11 0.91
CA ARG A 80 0.28 0.85 2.35
C ARG A 80 0.59 2.09 3.19
N PRO A 81 1.81 2.67 3.14
CA PRO A 81 2.08 3.89 3.90
C PRO A 81 1.24 5.06 3.43
N ALA A 82 0.96 5.20 2.13
CA ALA A 82 0.14 6.30 1.61
C ALA A 82 -1.26 6.27 2.22
N ALA A 83 -1.91 5.11 2.23
CA ALA A 83 -3.23 4.96 2.82
C ALA A 83 -3.21 5.23 4.34
N ASN A 84 -2.21 4.72 5.07
CA ASN A 84 -2.11 4.93 6.52
C ASN A 84 -1.88 6.40 6.89
N ILE A 85 -0.97 7.09 6.21
CA ILE A 85 -0.67 8.51 6.45
C ILE A 85 -1.91 9.36 6.18
N ILE A 86 -2.60 9.11 5.07
CA ILE A 86 -3.77 9.88 4.70
C ILE A 86 -4.95 9.58 5.61
N HIS A 87 -5.17 8.32 5.97
CA HIS A 87 -6.19 7.95 6.94
C HIS A 87 -5.98 8.67 8.28
N ASP A 88 -4.77 8.63 8.85
CA ASP A 88 -4.44 9.37 10.07
C ASP A 88 -4.67 10.87 9.90
N ALA A 89 -4.22 11.45 8.78
CA ALA A 89 -4.38 12.87 8.53
C ALA A 89 -5.87 13.28 8.46
N ILE A 90 -6.73 12.46 7.84
CA ILE A 90 -8.18 12.74 7.79
C ILE A 90 -8.80 12.56 9.18
N VAL A 91 -8.55 11.44 9.86
CA VAL A 91 -9.13 11.13 11.19
C VAL A 91 -8.74 12.20 12.21
N THR A 92 -7.48 12.63 12.21
CA THR A 92 -6.97 13.69 13.11
C THR A 92 -7.35 15.11 12.66
N GLY A 93 -8.08 15.27 11.55
CA GLY A 93 -8.54 16.55 11.03
C GLY A 93 -7.44 17.43 10.41
N LYS A 94 -6.22 16.89 10.22
CA LYS A 94 -5.09 17.57 9.55
C LYS A 94 -5.30 17.68 8.03
N LEU A 95 -6.09 16.78 7.45
CA LEU A 95 -6.48 16.78 6.05
C LEU A 95 -8.00 16.84 5.90
N LYS A 96 -8.47 17.75 5.06
CA LYS A 96 -9.87 18.02 4.75
C LYS A 96 -10.05 18.24 3.25
N SER A 97 -11.29 18.15 2.79
CA SER A 97 -11.64 18.39 1.39
C SER A 97 -11.12 19.74 0.87
N GLY A 98 -10.65 19.78 -0.37
CA GLY A 98 -10.12 20.97 -1.02
C GLY A 98 -8.68 21.34 -0.67
N GLN A 99 -8.04 20.65 0.28
CA GLN A 99 -6.61 20.83 0.56
C GLN A 99 -5.72 20.15 -0.47
N THR A 100 -4.45 20.54 -0.47
CA THR A 100 -3.42 20.01 -1.37
C THR A 100 -2.44 19.14 -0.60
N VAL A 101 -2.18 17.95 -1.10
CA VAL A 101 -1.11 17.04 -0.65
C VAL A 101 0.08 17.23 -1.58
N ILE A 102 1.26 17.50 -1.01
CA ILE A 102 2.50 17.72 -1.76
C ILE A 102 3.50 16.66 -1.32
N GLU A 103 4.15 16.00 -2.28
CA GLU A 103 5.18 15.00 -2.01
C GLU A 103 6.35 15.17 -2.99
N ALA A 104 7.58 15.18 -2.48
CA ALA A 104 8.78 15.23 -3.31
C ALA A 104 9.27 13.82 -3.63
N THR A 105 8.78 13.23 -4.71
CA THR A 105 9.11 11.87 -5.12
C THR A 105 8.96 11.67 -6.62
N SER A 106 9.90 10.95 -7.23
CA SER A 106 9.82 10.46 -8.61
C SER A 106 9.29 9.02 -8.71
N GLY A 107 8.92 8.41 -7.58
CA GLY A 107 8.63 6.98 -7.48
C GLY A 107 7.16 6.62 -7.19
N ASN A 108 6.97 5.35 -6.86
CA ASN A 108 5.65 4.76 -6.63
C ASN A 108 4.82 5.39 -5.50
N PHE A 109 5.45 6.16 -4.60
CA PHE A 109 4.71 6.84 -3.54
C PHE A 109 3.88 8.00 -4.10
N GLY A 110 4.40 8.74 -5.08
CA GLY A 110 3.62 9.78 -5.78
C GLY A 110 2.45 9.18 -6.55
N ILE A 111 2.66 8.02 -7.20
CA ILE A 111 1.59 7.26 -7.86
C ILE A 111 0.53 6.84 -6.83
N ALA A 112 0.94 6.35 -5.65
CA ALA A 112 0.02 5.96 -4.59
C ALA A 112 -0.83 7.14 -4.07
N LEU A 113 -0.22 8.31 -3.86
CA LEU A 113 -0.92 9.52 -3.45
C LEU A 113 -1.84 10.07 -4.56
N GLY A 114 -1.56 9.77 -5.83
CA GLY A 114 -2.44 10.14 -6.95
C GLY A 114 -3.87 9.58 -6.84
N LEU A 115 -4.10 8.53 -6.04
CA LEU A 115 -5.45 8.03 -5.74
C LEU A 115 -6.34 9.09 -5.09
N LEU A 116 -5.76 10.02 -4.33
CA LEU A 116 -6.50 11.05 -3.60
C LEU A 116 -7.18 12.05 -4.53
N SER A 117 -6.70 12.21 -5.77
CA SER A 117 -7.34 13.05 -6.78
C SER A 117 -8.78 12.60 -7.07
N LYS A 118 -9.09 11.30 -6.93
CA LYS A 118 -10.47 10.79 -7.08
C LYS A 118 -11.38 11.20 -5.92
N LEU A 119 -10.80 11.54 -4.77
CA LEU A 119 -11.51 11.98 -3.57
C LEU A 119 -11.71 13.50 -3.53
N GLY A 120 -11.31 14.22 -4.59
CA GLY A 120 -11.41 15.68 -4.67
C GLY A 120 -10.30 16.43 -3.93
N LEU A 121 -9.19 15.76 -3.61
CA LEU A 121 -7.97 16.38 -3.08
C LEU A 121 -7.04 16.77 -4.23
N ASN A 122 -6.34 17.88 -4.08
CA ASN A 122 -5.27 18.23 -5.01
C ASN A 122 -3.99 17.49 -4.61
N VAL A 123 -3.28 16.93 -5.58
CA VAL A 123 -2.03 16.20 -5.34
C VAL A 123 -0.94 16.76 -6.24
N ILE A 124 0.19 17.18 -5.65
CA ILE A 124 1.36 17.67 -6.36
C ILE A 124 2.54 16.76 -6.04
N ALA A 125 3.03 16.05 -7.06
CA ALA A 125 4.29 15.32 -6.97
C ALA A 125 5.42 16.18 -7.56
N LEU A 126 6.41 16.52 -6.73
CA LEU A 126 7.64 17.18 -7.19
C LEU A 126 8.64 16.09 -7.60
N VAL A 127 8.98 16.07 -8.89
CA VAL A 127 9.89 15.08 -9.48
C VAL A 127 11.23 15.73 -9.83
N SER A 128 12.31 14.96 -9.74
CA SER A 128 13.67 15.33 -10.16
C SER A 128 13.88 15.13 -11.65
#